data_AF-A0A7K4HB85-F1
#
_entry.id   AF-A0A7K4HB85-F1
#
_cell.length_a   1.000
_cell.length_b   1.000
_cell.length_c   1.000
_cell.angle_alpha   90.00
_cell.angle_beta   90.00
_cell.angle_gamma   90.00
#
_symmetry.space_group_name_H-M   'P 1'
#
loop_
_entity.id
_entity.type
_entity.pdbx_description
1 polymer ?
#
loop_
_entity_poly.entity_id
_entity_poly.type
_entity_poly.pdbx_seq_one_letter_code
_entity_poly.pdbx_strand_id
1 'polypeptide(L)'
;MNETSRFDVSAPKFIAFIAILILIGEAISYFYSLIDHVILHGVVDIIIAIVIFLSIQIIDLKKVKIPYRWWILLILGLVLLLMTLLLRYGFMLAIGSYVGATLVLIASLLEFLSEKKTFSGSKITILLGAGLAIYESIMILTPVSILTVNGIFGIIFALLLILTWWDKIDIKIPFSWWLVLSAAFVIFTWISPFYLGVAGTVIFVGFLLMLMQY
;
A
#
# COMPACT_ATOMS: atom_id res chain seq x y z
N MET A 1 -30.89 -9.45 -20.88
CA MET A 1 -30.20 -10.58 -20.23
C MET A 1 -29.23 -9.99 -19.23
N ASN A 2 -29.48 -10.27 -17.95
CA ASN A 2 -28.66 -9.88 -16.82
C ASN A 2 -27.34 -10.64 -16.86
N GLU A 3 -26.23 -9.92 -16.71
CA GLU A 3 -25.03 -10.33 -15.96
C GLU A 3 -23.99 -9.20 -16.08
N THR A 4 -24.24 -8.07 -15.40
CA THR A 4 -23.11 -7.25 -14.95
C THR A 4 -22.66 -7.85 -13.62
N SER A 5 -21.73 -8.81 -13.67
CA SER A 5 -21.00 -9.23 -12.49
C SER A 5 -20.22 -8.02 -11.97
N ARG A 6 -20.86 -7.18 -11.14
CA ARG A 6 -20.12 -6.27 -10.27
C ARG A 6 -19.25 -7.18 -9.43
N PHE A 7 -17.95 -7.21 -9.74
CA PHE A 7 -16.94 -7.79 -8.87
C PHE A 7 -17.07 -7.06 -7.53
N ASP A 8 -17.82 -7.64 -6.59
CA ASP A 8 -18.01 -7.11 -5.23
C ASP A 8 -16.75 -7.43 -4.41
N VAL A 9 -15.62 -6.90 -4.88
CA VAL A 9 -14.33 -7.03 -4.22
C VAL A 9 -14.26 -5.89 -3.22
N SER A 10 -14.37 -6.23 -1.94
CA SER A 10 -14.23 -5.25 -0.87
C SER A 10 -12.85 -4.58 -0.92
N ALA A 11 -12.78 -3.31 -0.47
CA ALA A 11 -11.52 -2.56 -0.46
C ALA A 11 -10.36 -3.30 0.23
N PRO A 12 -10.54 -3.94 1.40
CA PRO A 12 -9.48 -4.74 2.02
C PRO A 12 -8.94 -5.84 1.09
N LYS A 13 -9.83 -6.58 0.43
CA LYS A 13 -9.47 -7.67 -0.48
C LYS A 13 -8.72 -7.17 -1.71
N PHE A 14 -9.13 -6.03 -2.27
CA PHE A 14 -8.44 -5.41 -3.39
C PHE A 14 -7.03 -4.96 -3.02
N ILE A 15 -6.85 -4.31 -1.86
CA ILE A 15 -5.52 -3.91 -1.38
C ILE A 15 -4.64 -5.14 -1.13
N ALA A 16 -5.16 -6.17 -0.48
CA ALA A 16 -4.43 -7.41 -0.24
C ALA A 16 -4.03 -8.10 -1.55
N PHE A 17 -4.87 -8.04 -2.58
CA PHE A 17 -4.54 -8.53 -3.92
C PHE A 17 -3.39 -7.74 -4.58
N ILE A 18 -3.40 -6.41 -4.51
CA ILE A 18 -2.27 -5.60 -5.01
C ILE A 18 -0.99 -5.92 -4.24
N ALA A 19 -1.08 -6.09 -2.92
CA ALA A 19 0.06 -6.48 -2.10
C ALA A 19 0.65 -7.83 -2.55
N ILE A 20 -0.19 -8.82 -2.87
CA ILE A 20 0.24 -10.11 -3.41
C ILE A 20 1.02 -9.93 -4.71
N LEU A 21 0.52 -9.11 -5.64
CA LEU A 21 1.20 -8.89 -6.92
C LEU A 21 2.59 -8.27 -6.73
N ILE A 22 2.70 -7.30 -5.81
CA ILE A 22 3.99 -6.67 -5.48
C ILE A 22 4.93 -7.68 -4.82
N LEU A 23 4.44 -8.46 -3.85
CA LEU A 23 5.24 -9.49 -3.16
C LEU A 23 5.74 -10.56 -4.13
N ILE A 24 4.91 -11.01 -5.08
CA ILE A 24 5.32 -11.98 -6.10
C ILE A 24 6.38 -11.36 -7.03
N GLY A 25 6.18 -10.12 -7.48
CA GLY A 25 7.15 -9.41 -8.32
C GLY A 25 8.51 -9.27 -7.65
N GLU A 26 8.51 -8.86 -6.37
CA GLU A 26 9.72 -8.75 -5.57
C GLU A 26 10.37 -10.12 -5.33
N ALA A 27 9.58 -11.14 -4.98
CA ALA A 27 10.09 -12.48 -4.76
C ALA A 27 10.77 -13.05 -6.02
N ILE A 28 10.19 -12.81 -7.20
CA ILE A 28 10.80 -13.17 -8.49
C ILE A 28 12.16 -12.48 -8.64
N SER A 29 12.27 -11.20 -8.25
CA SER A 29 13.53 -10.46 -8.29
C SER A 29 14.63 -11.11 -7.43
N TYR A 30 14.26 -11.68 -6.27
CA TYR A 30 15.20 -12.33 -5.36
C TYR A 30 15.81 -13.62 -5.89
N PHE A 31 15.14 -14.32 -6.81
CA PHE A 31 15.72 -15.50 -7.46
C PHE A 31 16.85 -15.18 -8.43
N TYR A 32 17.01 -13.90 -8.83
CA TYR A 32 18.17 -13.46 -9.62
C TYR A 32 19.37 -13.05 -8.76
N SER A 33 19.24 -13.10 -7.43
CA SER A 33 20.33 -12.79 -6.50
C SER A 33 21.35 -13.93 -6.45
N LEU A 34 22.63 -13.58 -6.27
CA LEU A 34 23.71 -14.54 -6.01
C LEU A 34 23.86 -14.87 -4.51
N ILE A 35 22.95 -14.37 -3.67
CA ILE A 35 23.04 -14.43 -2.22
C ILE A 35 21.94 -15.35 -1.68
N ASP A 36 22.33 -16.48 -1.07
CA ASP A 36 21.42 -17.55 -0.65
C ASP A 36 20.29 -17.08 0.28
N HIS A 37 20.59 -16.19 1.24
CA HIS A 37 19.58 -15.70 2.18
C HIS A 37 18.55 -14.76 1.52
N VAL A 38 18.90 -14.12 0.40
CA VAL A 38 17.96 -13.32 -0.40
C VAL A 38 17.01 -14.24 -1.16
N ILE A 39 17.52 -15.32 -1.75
CA ILE A 39 16.69 -16.34 -2.41
C ILE A 39 15.71 -16.97 -1.42
N LEU A 40 16.18 -17.31 -0.21
CA LEU A 40 15.33 -17.84 0.85
C LEU A 40 14.20 -16.86 1.21
N HIS A 41 14.48 -15.56 1.24
CA HIS A 41 13.45 -14.54 1.45
C HIS A 41 12.39 -14.55 0.33
N GLY A 42 12.81 -14.68 -0.94
CA GLY A 42 11.88 -14.81 -2.07
C GLY A 42 10.94 -16.01 -1.93
N VAL A 43 11.45 -17.13 -1.43
CA VAL A 43 10.60 -18.31 -1.13
C VAL A 43 9.58 -17.98 -0.05
N VAL A 44 9.97 -17.29 1.03
CA VAL A 44 9.06 -16.89 2.10
C VAL A 44 8.00 -15.90 1.61
N ASP A 45 8.38 -14.91 0.80
CA ASP A 45 7.45 -13.94 0.21
C ASP A 45 6.40 -14.63 -0.68
N ILE A 46 6.80 -15.63 -1.47
CA ILE A 46 5.85 -16.47 -2.24
C ILE A 46 4.90 -17.22 -1.31
N ILE A 47 5.40 -17.86 -0.26
CA ILE A 47 4.57 -18.62 0.68
C ILE A 47 3.54 -17.69 1.32
N ILE A 48 3.96 -16.52 1.79
CA ILE A 48 3.06 -15.53 2.40
C ILE A 48 2.04 -15.03 1.39
N ALA A 49 2.46 -14.71 0.16
CA ALA A 49 1.56 -14.30 -0.92
C ALA A 49 0.50 -15.38 -1.22
N ILE A 50 0.87 -16.66 -1.25
CA ILE A 50 -0.06 -17.79 -1.40
C ILE A 50 -1.04 -17.83 -0.22
N VAL A 51 -0.57 -17.72 1.02
CA VAL A 51 -1.44 -17.75 2.20
C VAL A 51 -2.46 -16.61 2.17
N ILE A 52 -2.04 -15.39 1.80
CA ILE A 52 -2.95 -14.24 1.65
C ILE A 52 -3.94 -14.53 0.51
N PHE A 53 -3.47 -15.04 -0.63
CA PHE A 53 -4.32 -15.35 -1.77
C PHE A 53 -5.42 -16.36 -1.43
N LEU A 54 -5.05 -17.46 -0.76
CA LEU A 54 -5.98 -18.47 -0.23
C LEU A 54 -6.96 -17.87 0.77
N SER A 55 -6.54 -16.84 1.52
CA SER A 55 -7.39 -16.14 2.47
C SER A 55 -8.41 -15.23 1.79
N ILE A 56 -8.08 -14.55 0.67
CA ILE A 56 -9.00 -13.59 0.01
C ILE A 56 -10.21 -14.29 -0.64
N GLN A 57 -10.15 -15.61 -0.87
CA GLN A 57 -11.19 -16.41 -1.53
C GLN A 57 -11.57 -15.89 -2.93
N ILE A 58 -10.60 -15.34 -3.68
CA ILE A 58 -10.82 -14.89 -5.08
C ILE A 58 -11.14 -16.09 -5.98
N ILE A 59 -10.55 -17.25 -5.70
CA ILE A 59 -10.77 -18.51 -6.41
C ILE A 59 -11.47 -19.50 -5.45
N ASP A 60 -12.55 -20.14 -5.92
CA ASP A 60 -13.28 -21.15 -5.14
C ASP A 60 -12.50 -22.47 -5.07
N LEU A 61 -11.55 -22.53 -4.14
CA LEU A 61 -10.86 -23.76 -3.80
C LEU A 61 -11.79 -24.62 -2.94
N LYS A 62 -12.39 -25.64 -3.55
CA LYS A 62 -13.37 -26.54 -2.91
C LYS A 62 -12.88 -27.20 -1.60
N LYS A 63 -11.56 -27.30 -1.36
CA LYS A 63 -10.98 -28.08 -0.25
C LYS A 63 -10.21 -27.28 0.80
N VAL A 64 -9.66 -26.12 0.46
CA VAL A 64 -8.83 -25.32 1.38
C VAL A 64 -9.31 -23.89 1.34
N LYS A 65 -9.97 -23.45 2.43
CA LYS A 65 -10.42 -22.08 2.62
C LYS A 65 -9.84 -21.58 3.94
N ILE A 66 -8.85 -20.70 3.86
CA ILE A 66 -8.38 -19.95 5.02
C ILE A 66 -9.36 -18.78 5.20
N PRO A 67 -9.87 -18.51 6.41
CA PRO A 67 -10.81 -17.42 6.62
C PRO A 67 -10.10 -16.08 6.40
N TYR A 68 -10.69 -15.20 5.58
CA TYR A 68 -10.23 -13.82 5.48
C TYR A 68 -10.56 -13.09 6.79
N ARG A 69 -9.55 -12.81 7.63
CA ARG A 69 -9.74 -12.09 8.88
C ARG A 69 -8.60 -11.11 9.10
N TRP A 70 -8.93 -9.96 9.69
CA TRP A 70 -7.96 -8.89 9.94
C TRP A 70 -6.74 -9.37 10.73
N TRP A 71 -6.90 -10.22 11.74
CA TRP A 71 -5.77 -10.65 12.57
C TRP A 71 -4.79 -11.56 11.83
N ILE A 72 -5.25 -12.34 10.84
CA ILE A 72 -4.35 -13.15 9.98
C ILE A 72 -3.52 -12.21 9.12
N LEU A 73 -4.16 -11.22 8.48
CA LEU A 73 -3.48 -10.21 7.67
C LEU A 73 -2.51 -9.39 8.52
N LEU A 74 -2.89 -9.03 9.75
CA LEU A 74 -2.04 -8.31 10.69
C LEU A 74 -0.76 -9.08 10.99
N ILE A 75 -0.88 -10.36 11.34
CA ILE A 75 0.28 -11.22 11.63
C ILE A 75 1.18 -11.32 10.40
N LEU A 76 0.62 -11.60 9.22
CA LEU A 76 1.40 -11.72 7.98
C LEU A 76 2.09 -10.41 7.61
N GLY A 77 1.39 -9.29 7.71
CA GLY A 77 1.93 -7.96 7.45
C GLY A 77 3.06 -7.58 8.43
N LEU A 78 2.90 -7.89 9.72
CA LEU A 78 3.95 -7.66 10.72
C LEU A 78 5.17 -8.56 10.50
N VAL A 79 4.97 -9.82 10.14
CA VAL A 79 6.07 -10.75 9.81
C VAL A 79 6.85 -10.23 8.61
N LEU A 80 6.17 -9.87 7.51
CA LEU A 80 6.81 -9.28 6.33
C LEU A 80 7.59 -8.00 6.67
N LEU A 81 6.99 -7.12 7.49
CA LEU A 81 7.63 -5.88 7.92
C LEU A 81 8.89 -6.15 8.75
N LEU A 82 8.82 -7.06 9.72
CA LEU A 82 9.96 -7.44 10.55
C LEU A 82 11.07 -8.08 9.72
N MET A 83 10.74 -8.98 8.79
CA MET A 83 11.71 -9.59 7.89
C MET A 83 12.42 -8.54 7.03
N THR A 84 11.64 -7.60 6.48
CA THR A 84 12.19 -6.49 5.68
C THR A 84 13.14 -5.62 6.51
N LEU A 85 12.80 -5.34 7.78
CA LEU A 85 13.65 -4.56 8.68
C LEU A 85 14.95 -5.29 9.07
N LEU A 86 14.88 -6.60 9.33
CA LEU A 86 16.06 -7.39 9.69
C LEU A 86 17.06 -7.52 8.52
N LEU A 87 16.56 -7.55 7.28
CA LEU A 87 17.39 -7.66 6.08
C LEU A 87 17.91 -6.31 5.57
N ARG A 88 17.40 -5.19 6.09
CA ARG A 88 17.83 -3.83 5.73
C ARG A 88 19.31 -3.56 6.02
N TYR A 89 19.92 -4.33 6.92
CA TYR A 89 21.37 -4.24 7.18
C TYR A 89 22.24 -4.76 6.02
N GLY A 90 21.65 -5.39 4.99
CA GLY A 90 22.37 -5.90 3.83
C GLY A 90 22.18 -5.10 2.53
N PHE A 91 20.96 -4.67 2.17
CA PHE A 91 20.71 -4.16 0.81
C PHE A 91 19.51 -3.20 0.71
N MET A 92 19.62 -2.22 -0.20
CA MET A 92 18.53 -1.40 -0.77
C MET A 92 17.47 -2.20 -1.56
N LEU A 93 17.50 -3.54 -1.50
CA LEU A 93 16.77 -4.46 -2.37
C LEU A 93 15.37 -4.87 -1.86
N ALA A 94 14.86 -4.34 -0.75
CA ALA A 94 13.60 -4.81 -0.15
C ALA A 94 12.44 -3.80 -0.21
N ILE A 95 12.45 -2.94 -1.24
CA ILE A 95 11.43 -1.91 -1.41
C ILE A 95 10.07 -2.55 -1.70
N GLY A 96 10.01 -3.58 -2.55
CA GLY A 96 8.75 -4.26 -2.87
C GLY A 96 8.16 -4.99 -1.67
N SER A 97 8.96 -5.71 -0.88
CA SER A 97 8.48 -6.38 0.33
C SER A 97 7.97 -5.40 1.38
N TYR A 98 8.62 -4.23 1.53
CA TYR A 98 8.15 -3.18 2.44
C TYR A 98 6.81 -2.55 2.00
N VAL A 99 6.65 -2.27 0.70
CA VAL A 99 5.38 -1.80 0.11
C VAL A 99 4.29 -2.86 0.30
N GLY A 100 4.58 -4.12 -0.02
CA GLY A 100 3.69 -5.26 0.15
C GLY A 100 3.23 -5.40 1.60
N ALA A 101 4.17 -5.40 2.55
CA ALA A 101 3.87 -5.44 3.99
C ALA A 101 2.95 -4.29 4.42
N THR A 102 3.24 -3.07 3.96
CA THR A 102 2.44 -1.88 4.28
C THR A 102 1.02 -2.02 3.75
N LEU A 103 0.85 -2.48 2.51
CA LEU A 103 -0.48 -2.70 1.93
C LEU A 103 -1.24 -3.82 2.66
N VAL A 104 -0.58 -4.91 3.06
CA VAL A 104 -1.21 -5.97 3.88
C VAL A 104 -1.68 -5.42 5.23
N LEU A 105 -0.89 -4.57 5.89
CA LEU A 105 -1.26 -3.91 7.14
C LEU A 105 -2.44 -2.95 6.96
N ILE A 106 -2.48 -2.21 5.85
CA ILE A 106 -3.63 -1.34 5.50
C ILE A 106 -4.88 -2.20 5.24
N ALA A 107 -4.76 -3.30 4.49
CA ALA A 107 -5.86 -4.23 4.25
C ALA A 107 -6.40 -4.81 5.57
N SER A 108 -5.52 -5.21 6.48
CA SER A 108 -5.87 -5.64 7.84
C SER A 108 -6.64 -4.56 8.60
N LEU A 109 -6.14 -3.32 8.60
CA LEU A 109 -6.77 -2.21 9.29
C LEU A 109 -8.16 -1.91 8.72
N LEU A 110 -8.32 -1.89 7.39
CA LEU A 110 -9.61 -1.66 6.76
C LEU A 110 -10.60 -2.78 7.06
N GLU A 111 -10.15 -4.04 7.04
CA GLU A 111 -11.00 -5.18 7.42
C GLU A 111 -11.50 -5.03 8.86
N PHE A 112 -10.60 -4.72 9.80
CA PHE A 112 -10.97 -4.47 11.20
C PHE A 112 -11.91 -3.28 11.37
N LEU A 113 -11.67 -2.17 10.66
CA LEU A 113 -12.52 -0.99 10.72
C LEU A 113 -13.90 -1.26 10.12
N SER A 114 -13.98 -2.10 9.08
CA SER A 114 -15.24 -2.49 8.44
C SER A 114 -16.16 -3.28 9.37
N GLU A 115 -15.61 -4.03 10.34
CA GLU A 115 -16.40 -4.69 11.38
C GLU A 115 -17.09 -3.69 12.33
N LYS A 116 -16.53 -2.49 12.47
CA LYS A 116 -17.00 -1.49 13.44
C LYS A 116 -17.86 -0.39 12.84
N LYS A 117 -17.50 0.11 11.65
CA LYS A 117 -18.20 1.19 10.95
C LYS A 117 -17.98 1.11 9.45
N THR A 118 -18.95 1.59 8.68
CA THR A 118 -18.81 1.79 7.24
C THR A 118 -17.91 2.99 6.95
N PHE A 119 -16.69 2.73 6.48
CA PHE A 119 -15.77 3.75 5.99
C PHE A 119 -15.50 3.58 4.51
N SER A 120 -15.24 4.69 3.81
CA SER A 120 -14.72 4.64 2.44
C SER A 120 -13.26 4.19 2.48
N GLY A 121 -12.99 2.98 1.98
CA GLY A 121 -11.64 2.40 1.98
C GLY A 121 -10.62 3.24 1.23
N SER A 122 -11.04 3.91 0.15
CA SER A 122 -10.20 4.85 -0.61
C SER A 122 -9.74 6.03 0.25
N LYS A 123 -10.65 6.66 1.00
CA LYS A 123 -10.33 7.80 1.87
C LYS A 123 -9.31 7.44 2.96
N ILE A 124 -9.50 6.30 3.65
CA ILE A 124 -8.55 5.85 4.68
C ILE A 124 -7.19 5.52 4.05
N THR A 125 -7.18 4.82 2.93
CA THR A 125 -5.94 4.45 2.23
C THR A 125 -5.14 5.69 1.82
N ILE A 126 -5.81 6.70 1.25
CA ILE A 126 -5.19 7.99 0.89
C ILE A 126 -4.67 8.73 2.11
N LEU A 127 -5.41 8.72 3.23
CA LEU A 127 -4.97 9.37 4.47
C LEU A 127 -3.69 8.72 5.02
N LEU A 128 -3.62 7.38 5.03
CA LEU A 128 -2.42 6.66 5.44
C LEU A 128 -1.26 6.93 4.48
N GLY A 129 -1.52 6.95 3.17
CA GLY A 129 -0.55 7.34 2.16
C GLY A 129 -0.04 8.77 2.33
N ALA A 130 -0.90 9.72 2.68
CA ALA A 130 -0.51 11.11 2.97
C ALA A 130 0.36 11.21 4.24
N GLY A 131 0.03 10.45 5.30
CA GLY A 131 0.87 10.36 6.49
C GLY A 131 2.27 9.81 6.17
N LEU A 132 2.35 8.74 5.36
CA LEU A 132 3.61 8.20 4.87
C LEU A 132 4.35 9.21 3.99
N ALA A 133 3.65 9.96 3.14
CA ALA A 133 4.25 10.99 2.29
C ALA A 133 4.93 12.08 3.13
N ILE A 134 4.31 12.52 4.22
CA ILE A 134 4.92 13.47 5.17
C ILE A 134 6.19 12.86 5.77
N TYR A 135 6.12 11.61 6.24
CA TYR A 135 7.29 10.91 6.79
C TYR A 135 8.43 10.80 5.77
N GLU A 136 8.17 10.27 4.57
CA GLU A 136 9.17 10.15 3.50
C GLU A 136 9.74 11.52 3.12
N SER A 137 8.89 12.55 3.04
CA SER A 137 9.29 13.91 2.71
C SER A 137 10.23 14.52 3.75
N ILE A 138 9.95 14.32 5.05
CA ILE A 138 10.83 14.78 6.14
C ILE A 138 12.18 14.07 6.06
N MET A 139 12.19 12.76 5.76
CA MET A 139 13.42 11.98 5.69
C MET A 139 14.35 12.39 4.55
N ILE A 140 13.81 12.97 3.47
CA ILE A 140 14.61 13.48 2.34
C ILE A 140 14.99 14.96 2.46
N LEU A 141 14.57 15.65 3.54
CA LEU A 141 15.02 17.01 3.83
C LEU A 141 16.50 16.99 4.22
N THR A 142 17.34 17.29 3.24
CA THR A 142 18.79 17.37 3.38
C THR A 142 19.29 18.74 2.90
N PRO A 143 20.57 19.09 3.10
CA PRO A 143 21.14 20.33 2.55
C PRO A 143 21.21 20.35 1.01
N VAL A 144 20.88 19.26 0.33
CA VAL A 144 20.91 19.17 -1.13
C VAL A 144 19.64 19.82 -1.70
N SER A 145 19.80 20.94 -2.41
CA SER A 145 18.70 21.80 -2.84
C SER A 145 17.57 21.06 -3.56
N ILE A 146 17.89 20.12 -4.47
CA ILE A 146 16.86 19.37 -5.20
C ILE A 146 16.04 18.45 -4.28
N LEU A 147 16.68 17.81 -3.29
CA LEU A 147 16.00 16.95 -2.33
C LEU A 147 15.15 17.75 -1.35
N THR A 148 15.64 18.93 -0.93
CA THR A 148 14.86 19.87 -0.12
C THR A 148 13.59 20.30 -0.83
N VAL A 149 13.69 20.68 -2.11
CA VAL A 149 12.54 21.09 -2.92
C VAL A 149 11.54 19.93 -3.02
N ASN A 150 12.01 18.74 -3.37
CA ASN A 150 11.15 17.56 -3.44
C ASN A 150 10.42 17.34 -2.12
N GLY A 151 11.13 17.27 -0.98
CA GLY A 151 10.51 17.10 0.33
C GLY A 151 9.43 18.15 0.66
N ILE A 152 9.67 19.42 0.33
CA ILE A 152 8.67 20.48 0.53
C ILE A 152 7.42 20.23 -0.33
N PHE A 153 7.58 19.90 -1.61
CA PHE A 153 6.45 19.58 -2.49
C PHE A 153 5.67 18.36 -1.99
N GLY A 154 6.35 17.32 -1.51
CA GLY A 154 5.71 16.14 -0.93
C GLY A 154 4.84 16.47 0.28
N ILE A 155 5.34 17.32 1.20
CA ILE A 155 4.55 17.81 2.34
C ILE A 155 3.33 18.60 1.86
N ILE A 156 3.49 19.51 0.89
CA ILE A 156 2.38 20.32 0.36
C ILE A 156 1.28 19.40 -0.21
N PHE A 157 1.63 18.44 -1.07
CA PHE A 157 0.65 17.53 -1.66
C PHE A 157 0.01 16.60 -0.63
N ALA A 158 0.75 16.15 0.38
CA ALA A 158 0.19 15.38 1.48
C ALA A 158 -0.81 16.18 2.31
N LEU A 159 -0.50 17.44 2.61
CA LEU A 159 -1.41 18.35 3.31
C LEU A 159 -2.67 18.62 2.48
N LEU A 160 -2.53 18.84 1.17
CA LEU A 160 -3.68 18.98 0.27
C LEU A 160 -4.60 17.75 0.34
N LEU A 161 -4.04 16.54 0.31
CA LEU A 161 -4.81 15.31 0.46
C LEU A 161 -5.51 15.22 1.83
N ILE A 162 -4.85 15.59 2.93
CA ILE A 162 -5.45 15.62 4.26
C ILE A 162 -6.61 16.63 4.32
N LEU A 163 -6.45 17.81 3.69
CA LEU A 163 -7.47 18.85 3.66
C LEU A 163 -8.73 18.41 2.92
N THR A 164 -8.64 17.52 1.92
CA THR A 164 -9.84 16.95 1.26
C THR A 164 -10.74 16.15 2.20
N TRP A 165 -10.24 15.78 3.38
CA TRP A 165 -10.97 15.01 4.38
C TRP A 165 -11.60 15.89 5.46
N TRP A 166 -11.16 17.15 5.58
CA TRP A 166 -11.53 18.02 6.68
C TRP A 166 -12.75 18.88 6.33
N ASP A 167 -13.95 18.32 6.54
CA ASP A 167 -15.24 18.99 6.25
C ASP A 167 -15.50 20.28 7.07
N LYS A 168 -14.65 20.57 8.07
CA LYS A 168 -14.73 21.74 8.97
C LYS A 168 -13.85 22.93 8.60
N ILE A 169 -13.09 22.88 7.50
CA ILE A 169 -12.29 24.01 7.02
C ILE A 169 -13.07 24.73 5.91
N ASP A 170 -13.14 26.07 5.96
CA ASP A 170 -13.90 26.88 5.00
C ASP A 170 -13.40 26.71 3.55
N ILE A 171 -12.11 26.39 3.38
CA ILE A 171 -11.53 26.00 2.10
C ILE A 171 -11.85 24.53 1.83
N LYS A 172 -13.02 24.26 1.25
CA LYS A 172 -13.43 22.91 0.83
C LYS A 172 -12.69 22.50 -0.44
N ILE A 173 -11.60 21.77 -0.30
CA ILE A 173 -10.96 21.09 -1.43
C ILE A 173 -11.76 19.81 -1.72
N PRO A 174 -12.41 19.67 -2.89
CA PRO A 174 -13.23 18.51 -3.18
C PRO A 174 -12.36 17.26 -3.31
N PHE A 175 -12.77 16.20 -2.61
CA PHE A 175 -12.20 14.87 -2.80
C PHE A 175 -12.57 14.35 -4.19
N SER A 176 -11.69 14.60 -5.16
CA SER A 176 -11.90 14.37 -6.58
C SER A 176 -10.76 13.54 -7.17
N TRP A 177 -11.09 12.70 -8.15
CA TRP A 177 -10.15 11.70 -8.69
C TRP A 177 -8.90 12.34 -9.29
N TRP A 178 -9.04 13.47 -9.99
CA TRP A 178 -7.93 14.16 -10.65
C TRP A 178 -6.95 14.78 -9.65
N LEU A 179 -7.46 15.27 -8.52
CA LEU A 179 -6.65 15.83 -7.44
C LEU A 179 -5.82 14.73 -6.77
N VAL A 180 -6.47 13.61 -6.44
CA VAL A 180 -5.80 12.45 -5.84
C VAL A 180 -4.76 11.87 -6.81
N LEU A 181 -5.09 11.73 -8.09
CA LEU A 181 -4.16 11.26 -9.11
C LEU A 181 -2.94 12.17 -9.27
N SER A 182 -3.15 13.48 -9.30
CA SER A 182 -2.07 14.46 -9.43
C SER A 182 -1.13 14.41 -8.22
N ALA A 183 -1.69 14.34 -7.01
CA ALA A 183 -0.91 14.20 -5.79
C ALA A 183 -0.15 12.86 -5.74
N ALA A 184 -0.81 11.76 -6.11
CA ALA A 184 -0.19 10.43 -6.19
C ALA A 184 1.00 10.45 -7.16
N PHE A 185 0.83 11.03 -8.34
CA PHE A 185 1.88 11.14 -9.35
C PHE A 185 3.07 11.95 -8.86
N VAL A 186 2.85 13.14 -8.28
CA VAL A 186 3.95 13.97 -7.77
C VAL A 186 4.68 13.26 -6.63
N ILE A 187 3.96 12.71 -5.65
CA ILE A 187 4.59 12.01 -4.52
C ILE A 187 5.38 10.80 -5.02
N PHE A 188 4.80 10.03 -5.96
CA PHE A 188 5.44 8.84 -6.53
C PHE A 188 6.67 9.16 -7.39
N THR A 189 6.70 10.29 -8.09
CA THR A 189 7.81 10.61 -9.00
C THR A 189 8.88 11.48 -8.35
N TRP A 190 8.53 12.29 -7.34
CA TRP A 190 9.46 13.28 -6.76
C TRP A 190 9.95 12.92 -5.37
N ILE A 191 9.17 12.15 -4.59
CA ILE A 191 9.53 11.75 -3.21
C ILE A 191 9.99 10.30 -3.19
N SER A 192 9.10 9.45 -3.66
CA SER A 192 9.21 8.00 -3.63
C SER A 192 10.52 7.42 -4.21
N PRO A 193 11.13 7.95 -5.29
CA PRO A 193 12.40 7.41 -5.81
C PRO A 193 13.60 7.63 -4.89
N PHE A 194 13.51 8.57 -3.94
CA PHE A 194 14.59 8.92 -3.03
C PHE A 194 14.47 8.24 -1.65
N TYR A 195 13.43 7.42 -1.45
CA TYR A 195 13.25 6.66 -0.22
C TYR A 195 12.75 5.23 -0.52
N LEU A 196 11.56 4.86 -0.04
CA LEU A 196 11.00 3.50 -0.16
C LEU A 196 9.82 3.43 -1.14
N GLY A 197 9.43 4.55 -1.75
CA GLY A 197 8.35 4.57 -2.74
C GLY A 197 6.97 4.13 -2.28
N VAL A 198 6.72 4.11 -0.97
CA VAL A 198 5.51 3.51 -0.40
C VAL A 198 4.38 4.50 -0.42
N ALA A 199 4.65 5.74 -0.03
CA ALA A 199 3.62 6.76 0.06
C ALA A 199 2.88 6.96 -1.26
N GLY A 200 3.61 7.15 -2.37
CA GLY A 200 3.03 7.31 -3.70
C GLY A 200 2.20 6.09 -4.12
N THR A 201 2.74 4.88 -3.91
CA THR A 201 2.04 3.63 -4.23
C THR A 201 0.74 3.48 -3.44
N VAL A 202 0.76 3.74 -2.13
CA VAL A 202 -0.44 3.68 -1.28
C VAL A 202 -1.49 4.68 -1.74
N ILE A 203 -1.11 5.91 -2.08
CA ILE A 203 -2.06 6.91 -2.59
C ILE A 203 -2.63 6.47 -3.96
N PHE A 204 -1.82 5.89 -4.85
CA PHE A 204 -2.30 5.30 -6.11
C PHE A 204 -3.30 4.16 -5.88
N VAL A 205 -3.04 3.27 -4.92
CA VAL A 205 -4.01 2.22 -4.54
C VAL A 205 -5.32 2.84 -4.03
N GLY A 206 -5.23 3.89 -3.21
CA GLY A 206 -6.38 4.64 -2.75
C GLY A 206 -7.17 5.32 -3.88
N PHE A 207 -6.48 5.82 -4.91
CA PHE A 207 -7.09 6.32 -6.13
C PHE A 207 -7.82 5.21 -6.92
N LEU A 208 -7.23 4.04 -7.09
CA LEU A 208 -7.90 2.90 -7.75
C LEU A 208 -9.18 2.49 -7.01
N LEU A 209 -9.12 2.45 -5.67
CA LEU A 209 -10.29 2.20 -4.83
C LEU A 209 -11.37 3.29 -4.98
N MET A 210 -10.97 4.52 -5.25
CA MET A 210 -11.91 5.62 -5.50
C MET A 210 -12.64 5.39 -6.83
N LEU A 211 -11.93 4.98 -7.89
CA LEU A 211 -12.54 4.66 -9.18
C LEU A 211 -13.51 3.47 -9.10
N MET A 212 -13.22 2.47 -8.28
CA MET A 212 -14.12 1.33 -8.06
C MET A 212 -15.44 1.71 -7.36
N GLN A 213 -15.50 2.88 -6.71
CA GLN A 213 -16.70 3.37 -6.03
C GLN A 213 -17.58 4.26 -6.92
N TYR A 214 -17.08 4.70 -8.09
CA TYR A 214 -17.85 5.43 -9.10
C TYR A 214 -18.63 4.48 -10.02
#